data_AF-A0A1J3ITY5-F1
#
_entry.id   AF-A0A1J3ITY5-F1
#
_cell.length_a   1.000
_cell.length_b   1.000
_cell.length_c   1.000
_cell.angle_alpha   90.00
_cell.angle_beta   90.00
_cell.angle_gamma   90.00
#
_symmetry.space_group_name_H-M   'P 1'
#
loop_
_entity.id
_entity.type
_entity.pdbx_description
1 polymer ?
#
loop_
_entity_poly.entity_id
_entity_poly.type
_entity_poly.pdbx_seq_one_letter_code
_entity_poly.pdbx_strand_id
1 'polypeptide(L)'
;PVFAPLESSEMRDSVEKLEKARVEILENMRNNGGRVSQVQWILSFRDSDDSMEEHEAFLAMWLSHFVFPQKSRRSISKIVLPIAVR
;
A
#
# COMPACT_ATOMS: atom_id res chain seq x y z
N PRO A 1 -8.93 -6.89 21.96
CA PRO A 1 -7.93 -5.92 21.44
C PRO A 1 -8.67 -4.75 20.78
N VAL A 2 -8.63 -3.58 21.42
CA VAL A 2 -9.24 -2.36 20.90
C VAL A 2 -8.27 -1.80 19.87
N PHE A 3 -8.59 -1.93 18.59
CA PHE A 3 -7.98 -1.09 17.55
C PHE A 3 -8.52 0.31 17.78
N ALA A 4 -7.82 1.09 18.61
CA ALA A 4 -8.14 2.49 18.80
C ALA A 4 -7.85 3.21 17.47
N PRO A 5 -8.81 3.90 16.85
CA PRO A 5 -8.49 4.88 15.83
C PRO A 5 -7.98 6.10 16.58
N LEU A 6 -6.70 6.10 16.91
CA LEU A 6 -5.99 7.36 16.96
C LEU A 6 -5.68 7.66 15.50
N GLU A 7 -6.66 8.21 14.77
CA GLU A 7 -6.41 8.84 13.47
C GLU A 7 -5.50 10.06 13.70
N SER A 8 -4.22 9.80 13.98
CA SER A 8 -3.21 10.86 14.04
C SER A 8 -3.05 11.44 12.64
N SER A 9 -2.62 12.70 12.56
CA SER A 9 -2.26 13.30 11.26
C SER A 9 -1.25 12.42 10.53
N GLU A 10 -0.28 11.87 11.27
CA GLU A 10 0.77 11.00 10.74
C GLU A 10 0.19 9.75 10.06
N MET A 11 -0.79 9.07 10.69
CA MET A 11 -1.44 7.91 10.07
C MET A 11 -2.20 8.29 8.78
N ARG A 12 -2.82 9.47 8.74
CA ARG A 12 -3.51 9.93 7.53
C ARG A 12 -2.53 10.25 6.42
N ASP A 13 -1.42 10.89 6.75
CA ASP A 13 -0.35 11.25 5.82
C ASP A 13 0.30 9.98 5.23
N SER A 14 0.56 8.97 6.06
CA SER A 14 1.04 7.66 5.62
C SER A 14 0.08 6.97 4.64
N VAL A 15 -1.22 6.91 4.96
CA VAL A 15 -2.23 6.33 4.04
C VAL A 15 -2.25 7.08 2.71
N GLU A 16 -2.18 8.40 2.74
CA GLU A 16 -2.16 9.23 1.53
C GLU A 16 -0.92 8.97 0.68
N LYS A 17 0.27 8.87 1.30
CA LYS A 17 1.51 8.51 0.59
C LYS A 17 1.41 7.13 -0.07
N LEU A 18 0.89 6.13 0.65
CA LEU A 18 0.69 4.79 0.10
C LEU A 18 -0.28 4.79 -1.09
N GLU A 19 -1.41 5.49 -0.99
CA GLU A 19 -2.38 5.57 -2.09
C GLU A 19 -1.81 6.35 -3.28
N LYS A 20 -1.04 7.41 -3.03
CA LYS A 20 -0.37 8.17 -4.09
C LYS A 20 0.59 7.29 -4.89
N ALA A 21 1.48 6.55 -4.23
CA ALA A 21 2.37 5.59 -4.91
C ALA A 21 1.58 4.54 -5.71
N ARG A 22 0.46 4.06 -5.15
CA ARG A 22 -0.44 3.12 -5.82
C ARG A 22 -1.02 3.70 -7.11
N VAL A 23 -1.49 4.94 -7.07
CA VAL A 23 -2.05 5.65 -8.22
C VAL A 23 -0.98 5.91 -9.27
N GLU A 24 0.22 6.36 -8.89
CA GLU A 24 1.34 6.60 -9.81
C GLU A 24 1.73 5.33 -10.58
N ILE A 25 1.79 4.17 -9.90
CA ILE A 25 2.05 2.88 -10.55
C ILE A 25 0.93 2.53 -11.56
N LEU A 26 -0.34 2.81 -11.23
CA LEU A 26 -1.48 2.54 -12.10
C LEU A 26 -1.51 3.46 -13.32
N GLU A 27 -1.23 4.76 -13.14
CA GLU A 27 -1.18 5.76 -14.20
C GLU A 27 -0.06 5.47 -15.19
N ASN A 28 1.10 5.03 -14.71
CA ASN A 28 2.21 4.57 -15.55
C ASN A 28 1.85 3.32 -16.41
N MET A 29 0.74 2.65 -16.10
CA MET A 29 0.26 1.44 -16.80
C MET A 29 -1.03 1.64 -17.63
N ARG A 30 -1.37 2.89 -17.95
CA ARG A 30 -2.62 3.35 -18.60
C ARG A 30 -3.14 2.52 -19.79
N ASN A 31 -2.30 1.73 -20.46
CA ASN A 31 -2.69 0.94 -21.64
C ASN A 31 -2.94 -0.57 -21.40
N ASN A 32 -2.82 -1.11 -20.17
CA ASN A 32 -2.80 -2.57 -19.99
C ASN A 32 -3.74 -3.16 -18.91
N GLY A 33 -4.79 -2.43 -18.51
CA GLY A 33 -5.65 -2.85 -17.39
C GLY A 33 -4.86 -2.99 -16.09
N GLY A 34 -3.98 -2.01 -15.86
CA GLY A 34 -2.85 -2.03 -14.92
C GLY A 34 -3.23 -2.49 -13.51
N ARG A 35 -2.35 -3.29 -12.92
CA ARG A 35 -2.44 -3.77 -11.54
C ARG A 35 -1.15 -3.38 -10.83
N VAL A 36 -1.20 -3.13 -9.54
CA VAL A 36 0.01 -2.85 -8.77
C VAL A 36 0.67 -4.18 -8.43
N SER A 37 1.76 -4.52 -9.12
CA SER A 37 2.52 -5.72 -8.82
C SER A 37 3.36 -5.56 -7.55
N GLN A 38 3.68 -6.67 -6.89
CA GLN A 38 4.57 -6.68 -5.72
C GLN A 38 5.92 -6.01 -6.02
N VAL A 39 6.50 -6.27 -7.20
CA VAL A 39 7.83 -5.74 -7.56
C VAL A 39 7.78 -4.23 -7.69
N GLN A 40 6.81 -3.69 -8.42
CA GLN A 40 6.67 -2.24 -8.58
C GLN A 40 6.38 -1.55 -7.25
N TRP A 41 5.53 -2.17 -6.43
CA TRP A 41 5.22 -1.68 -5.09
C TRP A 41 6.48 -1.56 -4.23
N ILE A 42 7.28 -2.62 -4.11
CA ILE A 42 8.50 -2.59 -3.30
C ILE A 42 9.50 -1.56 -3.84
N LEU A 43 9.63 -1.44 -5.16
CA LEU A 43 10.54 -0.46 -5.76
C LEU A 43 10.14 0.99 -5.47
N SER A 44 8.85 1.30 -5.30
CA SER A 44 8.38 2.64 -4.95
C SER A 44 8.78 3.10 -3.55
N PHE A 45 9.10 2.17 -2.64
CA PHE A 45 9.45 2.49 -1.25
C PHE A 45 10.90 2.13 -0.90
N ARG A 46 11.61 1.40 -1.76
CA ARG A 46 12.98 0.95 -1.48
C ARG A 46 13.99 2.08 -1.21
N ASP A 47 13.78 3.24 -1.83
CA ASP A 47 14.68 4.39 -1.72
C ASP A 47 14.11 5.47 -0.78
N SER A 48 13.05 5.18 0.00
CA SER A 48 12.56 6.12 1.02
C SER A 48 13.53 6.12 2.21
N ASP A 49 14.02 7.30 2.59
CA ASP A 49 14.86 7.47 3.79
C ASP A 49 14.09 7.19 5.10
N ASP A 50 12.78 6.94 5.02
CA ASP A 50 11.90 6.64 6.15
C ASP A 50 11.58 5.13 6.26
N SER A 51 12.19 4.49 7.25
CA SER A 51 11.96 3.07 7.55
C SER A 51 10.50 2.74 7.92
N MET A 52 9.70 3.72 8.38
CA MET A 52 8.29 3.50 8.66
C MET A 52 7.50 3.29 7.36
N GLU A 53 7.79 4.07 6.31
CA GLU A 53 7.12 3.97 5.01
C GLU A 53 7.37 2.59 4.37
N GLU A 54 8.59 2.07 4.44
CA GLU A 54 8.92 0.72 3.96
C GLU A 54 8.13 -0.37 4.72
N HIS A 55 8.01 -0.23 6.04
CA HIS A 55 7.29 -1.19 6.88
C HIS A 55 5.79 -1.21 6.55
N GLU A 56 5.17 -0.04 6.45
CA GLU A 56 3.74 0.09 6.10
C GLU A 56 3.45 -0.39 4.68
N ALA A 57 4.34 -0.09 3.72
CA ALA A 57 4.26 -0.63 2.37
C ALA A 57 4.37 -2.16 2.36
N PHE A 58 5.31 -2.74 3.12
CA PHE A 58 5.41 -4.19 3.27
C PHE A 58 4.11 -4.78 3.84
N LEU A 59 3.56 -4.18 4.90
CA LEU A 59 2.31 -4.64 5.51
C LEU A 59 1.12 -4.57 4.53
N ALA A 60 0.98 -3.47 3.78
CA ALA A 60 -0.06 -3.33 2.76
C ALA A 60 0.03 -4.43 1.68
N MET A 61 1.25 -4.77 1.26
CA MET A 61 1.50 -5.87 0.32
C MET A 61 1.16 -7.22 0.93
N TRP A 62 1.62 -7.47 2.15
CA TRP A 62 1.37 -8.73 2.85
C TRP A 62 -0.14 -8.95 3.06
N LEU A 63 -0.86 -7.93 3.51
CA LEU A 63 -2.31 -7.96 3.68
C LEU A 63 -3.03 -8.23 2.35
N SER A 64 -2.63 -7.57 1.26
CA SER A 64 -3.23 -7.75 -0.06
C SER A 64 -3.00 -9.16 -0.65
N HIS A 65 -1.83 -9.74 -0.41
CA HIS A 65 -1.42 -11.00 -1.05
C HIS A 65 -1.74 -12.25 -0.23
N PHE A 66 -1.72 -12.16 1.11
CA PHE A 66 -1.76 -13.32 1.98
C PHE A 66 -2.95 -13.32 2.95
N VAL A 67 -3.42 -12.16 3.42
CA VAL A 67 -4.53 -12.09 4.40
C VAL A 67 -5.88 -11.89 3.72
N PHE A 68 -5.94 -10.96 2.77
CA PHE A 68 -7.14 -10.61 2.01
C PHE A 68 -6.95 -10.82 0.50
N PRO A 69 -6.55 -12.03 0.05
CA PRO A 69 -6.26 -12.27 -1.36
C PRO A 69 -7.52 -12.08 -2.20
N GLN A 70 -7.53 -11.06 -3.07
CA GLN A 70 -8.57 -10.92 -4.07
C GLN A 70 -8.48 -12.08 -5.09
N LYS A 71 -9.63 -12.71 -5.37
CA LYS A 71 -9.74 -13.86 -6.27
C LYS A 71 -9.27 -13.57 -7.70
N SER A 72 -9.31 -12.29 -8.13
CA SER A 72 -8.89 -11.85 -9.45
C SER A 72 -7.61 -11.02 -9.38
N ARG A 73 -6.48 -11.64 -9.74
CA ARG A 73 -5.15 -11.05 -9.97
C ARG A 73 -4.51 -10.38 -8.73
N ARG A 74 -3.39 -10.96 -8.26
CA ARG A 74 -2.57 -10.41 -7.15
C ARG A 74 -2.20 -8.95 -7.43
N SER A 75 -2.84 -8.04 -6.71
CA SER A 75 -2.67 -6.60 -6.81
C SER A 75 -2.78 -5.99 -5.42
N ILE A 76 -2.04 -4.92 -5.18
CA ILE A 76 -2.15 -4.16 -3.94
C ILE A 76 -3.50 -3.43 -3.90
N SER A 77 -4.28 -3.67 -2.85
CA SER A 77 -5.62 -3.14 -2.66
C SER A 77 -5.60 -1.86 -1.83
N LYS A 78 -6.33 -0.82 -2.27
CA LYS A 78 -6.51 0.40 -1.47
C LYS A 78 -7.18 0.15 -0.12
N ILE A 79 -7.97 -0.93 -0.02
CA ILE A 79 -8.77 -1.24 1.17
C ILE A 79 -7.88 -1.63 2.35
N VAL A 80 -6.67 -2.14 2.09
CA VAL A 80 -5.76 -2.58 3.16
C VAL A 80 -4.79 -1.50 3.60
N LEU A 81 -4.71 -0.36 2.90
CA LEU A 81 -3.78 0.72 3.26
C LEU A 81 -4.04 1.28 4.66
N PRO A 82 -5.28 1.60 5.07
CA PRO A 82 -5.55 2.09 6.42
C PRO A 82 -5.28 1.04 7.52
N ILE A 83 -5.18 -0.24 7.16
CA ILE A 83 -4.90 -1.33 8.09
C ILE A 83 -3.39 -1.51 8.28
N ALA A 84 -2.61 -1.11 7.28
CA ALA A 84 -1.16 -1.26 7.26
C ALA A 84 -0.41 -0.16 8.03
N VAL A 85 -1.07 0.98 8.25
CA VAL A 85 -0.50 2.18 8.90
C VAL A 85 -0.71 2.13 10.42
N ARG A 86 0.25 2.66 11.19
CA ARG A 86 0.27 2.58 12.65
C ARG A 86 0.69 3.86 13.35
#